data_AF-A0A2M7XUP4-F1
#
_entry.id   AF-A0A2M7XUP4-F1
#
_cell.length_a   1.000
_cell.length_b   1.000
_cell.length_c   1.000
_cell.angle_alpha   90.00
_cell.angle_beta   90.00
_cell.angle_gamma   90.00
#
_symmetry.space_group_name_H-M   'P 1'
#
loop_
_entity.id
_entity.type
_entity.pdbx_description
1 polymer ?
#
loop_
_entity_poly.entity_id
_entity_poly.type
_entity_poly.pdbx_seq_one_letter_code
_entity_poly.pdbx_strand_id
1 'polypeptide(L)'
;DGTFLNSAEMWLDQGNTWMGIVPAQAGNSKLQFKFQTTDNNSLVSTSSAFTQMIASTTTSTIAAVQANPVSGAVVTIQGVVTIGSGLLQSGVTNAYVQDESGRGINLFNYSDVGLVRGDNISVVGEISLYGTRVEVAYFNYRLNSTANELPAPIMLSPGQANSPDYEGTWIQFSGTIVDQYTAGGGTTYFIGAGTDTTTVRIWATTGIELTSMVNGTTWSCTGVGSEYNSTYQLLVGYAE
;
A
#
# COMPACT_ATOMS: atom_id res chain seq x y z
N ASP A 1 -2.18 23.13 8.85
CA ASP A 1 -2.05 24.49 8.27
C ASP A 1 -0.64 25.00 8.44
N GLY A 2 0.18 24.90 7.39
CA GLY A 2 1.51 25.49 7.39
C GLY A 2 1.43 27.01 7.24
N THR A 3 2.39 27.74 7.80
CA THR A 3 2.61 29.14 7.45
C THR A 3 3.04 29.18 5.98
N PHE A 4 2.31 29.86 5.10
CA PHE A 4 2.73 30.03 3.71
C PHE A 4 3.97 30.93 3.68
N LEU A 5 5.14 30.30 3.56
CA LEU A 5 6.43 30.96 3.82
C LEU A 5 6.94 31.83 2.66
N ASN A 6 6.45 31.56 1.44
CA ASN A 6 6.95 32.18 0.22
C ASN A 6 5.79 32.64 -0.67
N SER A 7 6.09 33.56 -1.58
CA SER A 7 5.20 33.95 -2.67
C SER A 7 5.94 33.88 -4.00
N ALA A 8 5.21 33.65 -5.08
CA ALA A 8 5.71 33.71 -6.44
C ALA A 8 4.74 34.56 -7.26
N GLU A 9 5.27 35.49 -8.06
CA GLU A 9 4.45 36.24 -8.98
C GLU A 9 3.93 35.34 -10.10
N MET A 10 2.68 35.56 -10.48
CA MET A 10 2.05 34.91 -11.62
C MET A 10 1.99 35.87 -12.79
N TRP A 11 2.08 35.35 -14.01
CA TRP A 11 1.92 36.13 -15.23
C TRP A 11 0.75 35.59 -16.06
N LEU A 12 0.16 36.48 -16.86
CA LEU A 12 -0.86 36.11 -17.82
C LEU A 12 -0.22 35.35 -18.99
N ASP A 13 -0.70 34.14 -19.25
CA ASP A 13 -0.24 33.33 -20.38
C ASP A 13 -1.14 33.54 -21.60
N GLN A 14 -2.42 33.18 -21.50
CA GLN A 14 -3.39 33.40 -22.57
C GLN A 14 -4.83 33.49 -22.05
N GLY A 15 -5.61 34.45 -22.56
CA GLY A 15 -7.03 34.59 -22.23
C GLY A 15 -7.24 34.85 -20.73
N ASN A 16 -7.80 33.85 -20.02
CA ASN A 16 -7.98 33.87 -18.57
C ASN A 16 -7.05 32.89 -17.83
N THR A 17 -6.01 32.39 -18.51
CA THR A 17 -5.02 31.45 -17.96
C THR A 17 -3.80 32.21 -17.44
N TRP A 18 -3.48 31.96 -16.18
CA TRP A 18 -2.30 32.51 -15.52
C TRP A 18 -1.32 31.39 -15.18
N MET A 19 -0.03 31.69 -15.26
CA MET A 19 1.05 30.76 -14.95
C MET A 19 1.90 31.31 -13.80
N GLY A 20 2.53 30.40 -13.07
CA GLY A 20 3.49 30.70 -12.02
C GLY A 20 4.56 29.62 -11.96
N ILE A 21 5.77 29.97 -11.54
CA ILE A 21 6.84 28.99 -11.30
C ILE A 21 6.88 28.70 -9.81
N VAL A 22 6.70 27.43 -9.45
CA VAL A 22 7.05 26.95 -8.12
C VAL A 22 8.50 26.44 -8.18
N PRO A 23 9.43 26.98 -7.40
CA PRO A 23 10.80 26.48 -7.35
C PRO A 23 10.85 25.00 -6.96
N ALA A 24 11.97 24.33 -7.29
CA ALA A 24 12.18 22.96 -6.88
C ALA A 24 12.00 22.79 -5.36
N GLN A 25 11.23 21.78 -4.99
CA GLN A 25 10.97 21.43 -3.59
C GLN A 25 11.82 20.22 -3.21
N ALA A 26 12.12 20.07 -1.93
CA ALA A 26 12.79 18.88 -1.43
C ALA A 26 11.95 17.62 -1.72
N GLY A 27 12.62 16.53 -2.10
CA GLY A 27 11.95 15.22 -2.18
C GLY A 27 11.41 14.79 -0.83
N ASN A 28 10.41 13.92 -0.84
CA ASN A 28 9.72 13.47 0.37
C ASN A 28 9.18 14.63 1.21
N SER A 29 8.47 15.56 0.55
CA SER A 29 7.86 16.71 1.22
C SER A 29 6.44 16.97 0.73
N LYS A 30 5.73 17.85 1.44
CA LYS A 30 4.41 18.37 1.05
C LYS A 30 4.57 19.82 0.61
N LEU A 31 4.22 20.11 -0.63
CA LEU A 31 4.07 21.47 -1.13
C LEU A 31 2.64 21.93 -0.84
N GLN A 32 2.50 22.99 -0.05
CA GLN A 32 1.22 23.68 0.14
C GLN A 32 1.26 25.04 -0.57
N PHE A 33 0.25 25.32 -1.40
CA PHE A 33 0.15 26.59 -2.13
C PHE A 33 -1.29 27.07 -2.21
N LYS A 34 -1.47 28.37 -2.40
CA LYS A 34 -2.77 29.01 -2.63
C LYS A 34 -2.59 30.11 -3.66
N PHE A 35 -3.66 30.43 -4.37
CA PHE A 35 -3.67 31.53 -5.32
C PHE A 35 -4.28 32.76 -4.66
N GLN A 36 -3.68 33.93 -4.89
CA GLN A 36 -4.21 35.21 -4.47
C GLN A 36 -4.28 36.13 -5.69
N THR A 37 -5.42 36.79 -5.86
CA THR A 37 -5.66 37.72 -6.97
C THR A 37 -6.12 39.06 -6.40
N THR A 38 -5.69 40.14 -7.04
CA THR A 38 -6.12 41.51 -6.72
C THR A 38 -6.75 42.13 -7.97
N ASP A 39 -7.94 42.69 -7.86
CA ASP A 39 -8.63 43.35 -8.98
C ASP A 39 -8.21 44.83 -9.15
N ASN A 40 -8.82 45.52 -10.13
CA ASN A 40 -8.58 46.94 -10.39
C ASN A 40 -9.17 47.90 -9.33
N ASN A 41 -9.93 47.37 -8.37
CA ASN A 41 -10.47 48.06 -7.21
C ASN A 41 -9.68 47.75 -5.94
N SER A 42 -8.51 47.10 -6.05
CA SER A 42 -7.67 46.65 -4.94
C SER A 42 -8.34 45.63 -4.01
N LEU A 43 -9.38 44.94 -4.48
CA LEU A 43 -10.02 43.86 -3.74
C LEU A 43 -9.20 42.58 -3.91
N VAL A 44 -8.88 41.94 -2.78
CA VAL A 44 -8.10 40.70 -2.74
C VAL A 44 -9.03 39.50 -2.56
N SER A 45 -8.86 38.50 -3.41
CA SER A 45 -9.46 37.17 -3.25
C SER A 45 -8.35 36.13 -3.08
N THR A 46 -8.60 35.08 -2.28
CA THR A 46 -7.62 34.01 -2.02
C THR A 46 -8.32 32.67 -2.08
N SER A 47 -7.71 31.69 -2.77
CA SER A 47 -8.22 30.33 -2.85
C SER A 47 -8.03 29.56 -1.53
N SER A 48 -8.72 28.43 -1.41
CA SER A 48 -8.30 27.38 -0.47
C SER A 48 -6.87 26.90 -0.77
N ALA A 49 -6.24 26.27 0.23
CA ALA A 49 -4.94 25.66 0.07
C ALA A 49 -5.02 24.38 -0.78
N PHE A 50 -4.08 24.23 -1.69
CA PHE A 50 -3.77 22.99 -2.38
C PHE A 50 -2.60 22.31 -1.68
N THR A 51 -2.58 20.98 -1.69
CA THR A 51 -1.46 20.18 -1.17
C THR A 51 -1.01 19.19 -2.25
N GLN A 52 0.29 19.17 -2.53
CA GLN A 52 0.91 18.26 -3.48
C GLN A 52 2.06 17.51 -2.80
N MET A 53 2.09 16.20 -2.96
CA MET A 53 3.21 15.36 -2.53
C MET A 53 4.35 15.48 -3.52
N ILE A 54 5.56 15.72 -3.02
CA ILE A 54 6.77 15.84 -3.83
C ILE A 54 7.59 14.56 -3.68
N ALA A 55 7.63 13.77 -4.75
CA ALA A 55 8.41 12.55 -4.81
C ALA A 55 9.92 12.87 -4.74
N SER A 56 10.66 12.04 -4.02
CA SER A 56 12.11 12.02 -4.06
C SER A 56 12.60 11.38 -5.36
N THR A 57 13.74 11.83 -5.87
CA THR A 57 14.44 11.19 -6.98
C THR A 57 15.11 9.88 -6.56
N THR A 58 15.34 9.69 -5.26
CA THR A 58 15.83 8.46 -4.65
C THR A 58 14.72 7.79 -3.85
N THR A 59 14.51 6.50 -4.11
CA THR A 59 13.53 5.69 -3.39
C THR A 59 14.12 5.18 -2.08
N SER A 60 13.30 5.11 -1.05
CA SER A 60 13.58 4.32 0.15
C SER A 60 13.25 2.86 -0.12
N THR A 61 14.06 1.94 0.39
CA THR A 61 13.69 0.52 0.39
C THR A 61 12.55 0.28 1.38
N ILE A 62 11.65 -0.62 1.05
CA ILE A 62 10.53 -0.98 1.91
C ILE A 62 11.03 -1.58 3.23
N ALA A 63 12.13 -2.36 3.22
CA ALA A 63 12.75 -2.83 4.45
C ALA A 63 13.18 -1.68 5.39
N ALA A 64 13.73 -0.59 4.86
CA ALA A 64 14.13 0.56 5.67
C ALA A 64 12.92 1.28 6.28
N VAL A 65 11.82 1.39 5.51
CA VAL A 65 10.55 1.97 5.98
C VAL A 65 9.94 1.12 7.10
N GLN A 66 9.89 -0.21 6.90
CA GLN A 66 9.38 -1.17 7.89
C GLN A 66 10.21 -1.17 9.18
N ALA A 67 11.54 -1.03 9.08
CA ALA A 67 12.42 -1.03 10.24
C ALA A 67 12.27 0.22 11.12
N ASN A 68 11.93 1.37 10.52
CA ASN A 68 11.83 2.66 11.23
C ASN A 68 10.65 3.49 10.71
N PRO A 69 9.40 3.06 10.95
CA PRO A 69 8.23 3.78 10.44
C PRO A 69 8.03 5.08 11.23
N VAL A 70 8.08 6.22 10.53
CA VAL A 70 7.80 7.54 11.12
C VAL A 70 6.43 8.00 10.64
N SER A 71 5.40 7.81 11.47
CA SER A 71 4.03 8.21 11.12
C SER A 71 3.93 9.69 10.73
N GLY A 72 3.24 9.97 9.62
CA GLY A 72 3.10 11.29 9.01
C GLY A 72 4.29 11.75 8.17
N ALA A 73 5.41 11.01 8.15
CA ALA A 73 6.53 11.31 7.25
C ALA A 73 6.16 10.95 5.82
N VAL A 74 6.58 11.79 4.87
CA VAL A 74 6.44 11.50 3.45
C VAL A 74 7.57 10.56 3.02
N VAL A 75 7.25 9.55 2.22
CA VAL A 75 8.21 8.61 1.67
C VAL A 75 7.95 8.39 0.19
N THR A 76 9.03 8.10 -0.56
CA THR A 76 8.96 7.64 -1.94
C THR A 76 9.51 6.22 -2.01
N ILE A 77 8.71 5.28 -2.48
CA ILE A 77 9.09 3.87 -2.66
C ILE A 77 8.84 3.44 -4.11
N GLN A 78 9.42 2.31 -4.50
CA GLN A 78 9.13 1.64 -5.76
C GLN A 78 9.03 0.14 -5.53
N GLY A 79 8.09 -0.53 -6.20
CA GLY A 79 8.03 -1.97 -6.18
C GLY A 79 6.91 -2.53 -7.05
N VAL A 80 6.82 -3.86 -7.06
CA VAL A 80 5.83 -4.63 -7.82
C VAL A 80 4.60 -4.92 -6.94
N VAL A 81 3.41 -4.65 -7.47
CA VAL A 81 2.14 -4.93 -6.79
C VAL A 81 1.94 -6.44 -6.70
N THR A 82 1.92 -6.98 -5.48
CA THR A 82 1.71 -8.41 -5.20
C THR A 82 0.23 -8.73 -5.02
N ILE A 83 -0.54 -7.80 -4.44
CA ILE A 83 -2.00 -7.84 -4.33
C ILE A 83 -2.57 -6.50 -4.79
N GLY A 84 -3.53 -6.55 -5.72
CA GLY A 84 -4.15 -5.36 -6.32
C GLY A 84 -5.19 -4.71 -5.41
N SER A 85 -5.58 -3.48 -5.75
CA SER A 85 -6.65 -2.76 -5.02
C SER A 85 -8.02 -3.38 -5.32
N GLY A 86 -9.01 -3.14 -4.46
CA GLY A 86 -10.36 -3.69 -4.61
C GLY A 86 -10.51 -5.20 -4.35
N LEU A 87 -9.42 -5.96 -4.34
CA LEU A 87 -9.45 -7.43 -4.26
C LEU A 87 -9.72 -7.97 -2.85
N LEU A 88 -8.94 -7.53 -1.86
CA LEU A 88 -9.13 -7.95 -0.47
C LEU A 88 -10.31 -7.24 0.19
N GLN A 89 -10.68 -6.08 -0.34
CA GLN A 89 -11.81 -5.28 0.15
C GLN A 89 -12.32 -4.40 -1.01
N SER A 90 -13.60 -4.54 -1.34
CA SER A 90 -14.22 -3.80 -2.46
C SER A 90 -14.32 -2.30 -2.15
N GLY A 91 -14.09 -1.47 -3.18
CA GLY A 91 -14.28 -0.02 -3.12
C GLY A 91 -13.16 0.77 -2.43
N VAL A 92 -12.14 0.09 -1.90
CA VAL A 92 -10.98 0.71 -1.25
C VAL A 92 -9.68 0.16 -1.83
N THR A 93 -8.59 0.91 -1.65
CA THR A 93 -7.26 0.39 -1.86
C THR A 93 -6.76 -0.21 -0.56
N ASN A 94 -6.67 -1.54 -0.53
CA ASN A 94 -5.94 -2.32 0.47
C ASN A 94 -5.00 -3.25 -0.31
N ALA A 95 -4.04 -2.63 -0.99
CA ALA A 95 -3.14 -3.28 -1.93
C ALA A 95 -1.76 -3.49 -1.27
N TYR A 96 -0.93 -4.34 -1.86
CA TYR A 96 0.40 -4.61 -1.35
C TYR A 96 1.42 -4.55 -2.46
N VAL A 97 2.56 -3.93 -2.15
CA VAL A 97 3.70 -3.76 -3.05
C VAL A 97 4.95 -4.30 -2.37
N GLN A 98 5.84 -4.93 -3.13
CA GLN A 98 7.11 -5.44 -2.64
C GLN A 98 8.26 -5.03 -3.56
N ASP A 99 9.40 -4.70 -2.96
CA ASP A 99 10.60 -4.26 -3.65
C ASP A 99 11.72 -5.30 -3.56
N GLU A 100 12.88 -4.94 -4.12
CA GLU A 100 14.07 -5.80 -4.15
C GLU A 100 14.71 -6.01 -2.77
N SER A 101 14.30 -5.28 -1.74
CA SER A 101 14.72 -5.55 -0.36
C SER A 101 14.08 -6.81 0.22
N GLY A 102 13.13 -7.42 -0.51
CA GLY A 102 12.39 -8.61 -0.10
C GLY A 102 11.27 -8.31 0.89
N ARG A 103 10.99 -7.04 1.18
CA ARG A 103 9.94 -6.62 2.10
C ARG A 103 8.80 -5.98 1.33
N GLY A 104 7.58 -6.26 1.78
CA GLY A 104 6.38 -5.64 1.25
C GLY A 104 5.76 -4.65 2.23
N ILE A 105 4.89 -3.79 1.72
CA ILE A 105 4.16 -2.77 2.47
C ILE A 105 2.76 -2.60 1.92
N ASN A 106 1.83 -2.21 2.78
CA ASN A 106 0.47 -1.91 2.39
C ASN A 106 0.37 -0.53 1.76
N LEU A 107 -0.39 -0.42 0.68
CA LEU A 107 -0.86 0.85 0.13
C LEU A 107 -2.33 1.00 0.48
N PHE A 108 -2.67 2.09 1.16
CA PHE A 108 -4.02 2.34 1.64
C PHE A 108 -4.64 3.61 1.04
N ASN A 109 -5.88 3.49 0.58
CA ASN A 109 -6.71 4.63 0.19
C ASN A 109 -8.20 4.28 0.41
N TYR A 110 -8.99 5.25 0.86
CA TYR A 110 -10.45 5.10 1.01
C TYR A 110 -11.21 4.96 -0.31
N SER A 111 -10.50 5.10 -1.44
CA SER A 111 -10.99 4.80 -2.77
C SER A 111 -10.14 3.71 -3.42
N ASP A 112 -10.75 2.91 -4.30
CA ASP A 112 -10.03 2.01 -5.18
C ASP A 112 -9.34 2.82 -6.29
N VAL A 113 -8.01 2.75 -6.37
CA VAL A 113 -7.20 3.47 -7.36
C VAL A 113 -6.76 2.61 -8.55
N GLY A 114 -7.29 1.37 -8.63
CA GLY A 114 -7.08 0.47 -9.76
C GLY A 114 -5.66 -0.09 -9.89
N LEU A 115 -4.98 -0.38 -8.77
CA LEU A 115 -3.67 -1.04 -8.79
C LEU A 115 -3.82 -2.50 -9.21
N VAL A 116 -3.10 -2.89 -10.27
CA VAL A 116 -3.15 -4.25 -10.81
C VAL A 116 -1.91 -5.03 -10.38
N ARG A 117 -2.10 -6.31 -10.06
CA ARG A 117 -1.00 -7.23 -9.75
C ARG A 117 0.03 -7.28 -10.88
N GLY A 118 1.31 -7.28 -10.52
CA GLY A 118 2.42 -7.28 -11.48
C GLY A 118 2.77 -5.90 -12.02
N ASP A 119 2.03 -4.84 -11.67
CA ASP A 119 2.45 -3.48 -11.98
C ASP A 119 3.65 -3.08 -11.14
N ASN A 120 4.68 -2.53 -11.77
CA ASN A 120 5.78 -1.87 -11.09
C ASN A 120 5.47 -0.38 -10.99
N ILE A 121 5.36 0.12 -9.77
CA ILE A 121 4.91 1.49 -9.49
C ILE A 121 5.92 2.24 -8.63
N SER A 122 6.04 3.54 -8.86
CA SER A 122 6.70 4.48 -7.94
C SER A 122 5.61 5.21 -7.17
N VAL A 123 5.71 5.21 -5.85
CA VAL A 123 4.68 5.76 -4.95
C VAL A 123 5.31 6.83 -4.09
N VAL A 124 4.66 8.00 -3.99
CA VAL A 124 4.95 8.99 -2.95
C VAL A 124 3.72 9.15 -2.07
N GLY A 125 3.88 8.97 -0.77
CA GLY A 125 2.77 8.97 0.18
C GLY A 125 3.24 9.21 1.61
N GLU A 126 2.29 9.20 2.53
CA GLU A 126 2.54 9.36 3.97
C GLU A 126 2.61 8.00 4.65
N ILE A 127 3.62 7.79 5.49
CA ILE A 127 3.66 6.63 6.37
C ILE A 127 2.52 6.76 7.38
N SER A 128 1.69 5.74 7.48
CA SER A 128 0.61 5.61 8.47
C SER A 128 0.79 4.31 9.25
N LEU A 129 0.31 4.30 10.49
CA LEU A 129 0.27 3.11 11.34
C LEU A 129 -1.18 2.78 11.65
N TYR A 130 -1.63 1.60 11.21
CA TYR A 130 -2.95 1.07 11.54
C TYR A 130 -2.82 -0.19 12.38
N GLY A 131 -2.91 -0.04 13.70
CA GLY A 131 -2.49 -1.10 14.62
C GLY A 131 -0.98 -1.32 14.51
N THR A 132 -0.56 -2.53 14.15
CA THR A 132 0.84 -2.88 13.87
C THR A 132 1.25 -2.62 12.42
N ARG A 133 0.27 -2.52 11.52
CA ARG A 133 0.51 -2.43 10.08
C ARG A 133 1.09 -1.08 9.70
N VAL A 134 2.26 -1.12 9.06
CA VAL A 134 2.84 0.04 8.37
C VAL A 134 2.21 0.15 6.98
N GLU A 135 1.70 1.34 6.68
CA GLU A 135 1.00 1.65 5.44
C GLU A 135 1.62 2.89 4.77
N VAL A 136 1.54 2.97 3.45
CA VAL A 136 1.69 4.23 2.72
C VAL A 136 0.30 4.69 2.30
N ALA A 137 -0.18 5.78 2.91
CA ALA A 137 -1.49 6.37 2.71
C ALA A 137 -1.38 7.75 2.02
N TYR A 138 -2.52 8.34 1.67
CA TYR A 138 -2.61 9.67 1.01
C TYR A 138 -1.64 9.81 -0.18
N PHE A 139 -1.48 8.72 -0.93
CA PHE A 139 -0.40 8.59 -1.89
C PHE A 139 -0.82 8.97 -3.30
N ASN A 140 0.17 9.36 -4.09
CA ASN A 140 0.11 9.37 -5.55
C ASN A 140 1.08 8.31 -6.07
N TYR A 141 0.80 7.77 -7.25
CA TYR A 141 1.69 6.80 -7.88
C TYR A 141 1.89 7.11 -9.36
N ARG A 142 3.01 6.59 -9.88
CA ARG A 142 3.31 6.52 -11.30
C ARG A 142 3.50 5.06 -11.67
N LEU A 143 2.78 4.61 -12.69
CA LEU A 143 3.00 3.31 -13.33
C LEU A 143 4.30 3.38 -14.15
N ASN A 144 5.25 2.48 -13.85
CA ASN A 144 6.52 2.39 -14.58
C ASN A 144 6.46 1.30 -15.67
N SER A 145 5.87 0.15 -15.34
CA SER A 145 5.66 -0.97 -16.26
C SER A 145 4.54 -1.88 -15.73
N THR A 146 3.92 -2.65 -16.63
CA THR A 146 2.85 -3.62 -16.31
C THR A 146 3.34 -5.05 -16.49
N ALA A 147 2.62 -6.02 -15.89
CA ALA A 147 2.84 -7.45 -16.11
C ALA A 147 4.28 -7.92 -15.85
N ASN A 148 4.93 -7.34 -14.84
CA ASN A 148 6.23 -7.79 -14.37
C ASN A 148 6.10 -9.12 -13.62
N GLU A 149 7.18 -9.90 -13.59
CA GLU A 149 7.26 -11.06 -12.72
C GLU A 149 7.10 -10.63 -11.26
N LEU A 150 6.44 -11.48 -10.48
CA LEU A 150 6.27 -11.23 -9.06
C LEU A 150 7.59 -11.49 -8.33
N PRO A 151 7.87 -10.74 -7.24
CA PRO A 151 8.96 -11.07 -6.34
C PRO A 151 8.82 -12.52 -5.86
N ALA A 152 9.95 -13.23 -5.76
CA ALA A 152 9.96 -14.57 -5.18
C ALA A 152 9.45 -14.51 -3.73
N PRO A 153 8.49 -15.37 -3.32
CA PRO A 153 8.00 -15.38 -1.96
C PRO A 153 9.08 -15.86 -1.00
N ILE A 154 9.07 -15.33 0.23
CA ILE A 154 9.88 -15.89 1.31
C ILE A 154 9.26 -17.21 1.75
N MET A 155 10.01 -18.29 1.60
CA MET A 155 9.60 -19.63 1.99
C MET A 155 9.73 -19.82 3.50
N LEU A 156 8.63 -20.11 4.17
CA LEU A 156 8.54 -20.26 5.63
C LEU A 156 7.83 -21.57 6.00
N SER A 157 8.02 -22.00 7.25
CA SER A 157 7.06 -22.91 7.90
C SER A 157 5.84 -22.14 8.40
N PRO A 158 4.69 -22.82 8.64
CA PRO A 158 3.57 -22.21 9.35
C PRO A 158 3.98 -21.53 10.67
N GLY A 159 4.87 -22.13 11.47
CA GLY A 159 5.34 -21.50 12.71
C GLY A 159 6.12 -20.21 12.49
N GLN A 160 7.00 -20.18 11.47
CA GLN A 160 7.80 -19.01 11.13
C GLN A 160 6.94 -17.85 10.59
N ALA A 161 5.84 -18.15 9.89
CA ALA A 161 4.93 -17.14 9.36
C ALA A 161 4.20 -16.33 10.46
N ASN A 162 4.13 -16.85 11.69
CA ASN A 162 3.59 -16.14 12.84
C ASN A 162 4.58 -15.11 13.42
N SER A 163 4.96 -14.12 12.61
CA SER A 163 5.93 -13.10 13.01
C SER A 163 5.52 -11.71 12.48
N PRO A 164 5.73 -10.64 13.27
CA PRO A 164 5.52 -9.28 12.79
C PRO A 164 6.53 -8.92 11.68
N ASP A 165 7.63 -9.66 11.56
CA ASP A 165 8.64 -9.47 10.52
C ASP A 165 8.11 -9.67 9.10
N TYR A 166 6.94 -10.30 8.94
CA TYR A 166 6.37 -10.58 7.62
C TYR A 166 5.11 -9.78 7.32
N GLU A 167 4.72 -8.83 8.19
CA GLU A 167 3.58 -7.97 7.91
C GLU A 167 3.80 -7.17 6.61
N GLY A 168 2.83 -7.27 5.70
CA GLY A 168 2.85 -6.71 4.35
C GLY A 168 3.74 -7.44 3.33
N THR A 169 4.48 -8.47 3.74
CA THR A 169 5.52 -9.11 2.91
C THR A 169 4.99 -10.37 2.22
N TRP A 170 5.39 -10.60 0.96
CA TRP A 170 5.03 -11.75 0.15
C TRP A 170 5.75 -13.01 0.65
N ILE A 171 4.98 -13.94 1.23
CA ILE A 171 5.49 -15.17 1.84
C ILE A 171 4.72 -16.38 1.31
N GLN A 172 5.34 -17.56 1.44
CA GLN A 172 4.73 -18.85 1.11
C GLN A 172 5.05 -19.88 2.19
N PHE A 173 4.07 -20.72 2.50
CA PHE A 173 4.30 -21.94 3.29
C PHE A 173 3.35 -23.05 2.82
N SER A 174 3.68 -24.29 3.18
CA SER A 174 2.82 -25.44 2.93
C SER A 174 2.43 -26.13 4.25
N GLY A 175 1.25 -26.74 4.27
CA GLY A 175 0.80 -27.54 5.41
C GLY A 175 -0.57 -28.15 5.18
N THR A 176 -1.07 -28.85 6.18
CA THR A 176 -2.36 -29.54 6.15
C THR A 176 -3.42 -28.69 6.82
N ILE A 177 -4.60 -28.57 6.22
CA ILE A 177 -5.75 -27.90 6.84
C ILE A 177 -6.18 -28.74 8.05
N VAL A 178 -6.09 -28.17 9.26
CA VAL A 178 -6.51 -28.84 10.49
C VAL A 178 -7.90 -28.43 10.96
N ASP A 179 -8.30 -27.19 10.63
CA ASP A 179 -9.62 -26.66 10.92
C ASP A 179 -9.93 -25.48 9.97
N GLN A 180 -11.20 -25.09 9.89
CA GLN A 180 -11.66 -23.97 9.08
C GLN A 180 -12.98 -23.39 9.59
N TYR A 181 -13.20 -22.10 9.32
CA TYR A 181 -14.51 -21.49 9.53
C TYR A 181 -14.76 -20.35 8.53
N THR A 182 -16.03 -20.06 8.26
CA THR A 182 -16.45 -18.96 7.38
C THR A 182 -17.18 -17.92 8.20
N ALA A 183 -16.67 -16.69 8.20
CA ALA A 183 -17.26 -15.55 8.89
C ALA A 183 -16.78 -14.22 8.30
N GLY A 184 -17.62 -13.19 8.42
CA GLY A 184 -17.26 -11.82 8.05
C GLY A 184 -16.85 -11.68 6.58
N GLY A 185 -17.55 -12.34 5.65
CA GLY A 185 -17.27 -12.20 4.21
C GLY A 185 -16.01 -12.92 3.70
N GLY A 186 -15.52 -13.93 4.42
CA GLY A 186 -14.40 -14.76 3.98
C GLY A 186 -14.31 -16.07 4.75
N THR A 187 -13.43 -16.94 4.29
CA THR A 187 -13.09 -18.21 4.94
C THR A 187 -11.70 -18.13 5.54
N THR A 188 -11.57 -18.64 6.75
CA THR A 188 -10.32 -18.74 7.48
C THR A 188 -9.97 -20.22 7.62
N TYR A 189 -8.74 -20.56 7.23
CA TYR A 189 -8.17 -21.90 7.36
C TYR A 189 -7.05 -21.89 8.39
N PHE A 190 -6.97 -22.94 9.18
CA PHE A 190 -5.83 -23.20 10.06
C PHE A 190 -4.96 -24.26 9.38
N ILE A 191 -3.72 -23.88 9.04
CA ILE A 191 -2.77 -24.71 8.31
C ILE A 191 -1.69 -25.18 9.26
N GLY A 192 -1.61 -26.49 9.47
CA GLY A 192 -0.65 -27.14 10.36
C GLY A 192 0.54 -27.76 9.64
N ALA A 193 1.72 -27.70 10.26
CA ALA A 193 2.90 -28.49 9.88
C ALA A 193 3.62 -28.95 11.15
N GLY A 194 3.56 -30.25 11.44
CA GLY A 194 4.03 -30.80 12.71
C GLY A 194 3.20 -30.27 13.88
N THR A 195 3.84 -29.59 14.84
CA THR A 195 3.18 -28.96 15.99
C THR A 195 2.75 -27.51 15.72
N ASP A 196 3.24 -26.90 14.65
CA ASP A 196 3.00 -25.49 14.36
C ASP A 196 1.72 -25.32 13.54
N THR A 197 1.03 -24.20 13.75
CA THR A 197 -0.15 -23.80 12.97
C THR A 197 -0.08 -22.32 12.61
N THR A 198 -0.57 -21.97 11.42
CA THR A 198 -0.77 -20.57 10.99
C THR A 198 -2.14 -20.40 10.37
N THR A 199 -2.64 -19.17 10.39
CA THR A 199 -3.92 -18.79 9.80
C THR A 199 -3.77 -18.37 8.34
N VAL A 200 -4.66 -18.83 7.47
CA VAL A 200 -4.84 -18.32 6.10
C VAL A 200 -6.22 -17.71 5.99
N ARG A 201 -6.31 -16.48 5.51
CA ARG A 201 -7.55 -15.75 5.27
C ARG A 201 -7.76 -15.54 3.78
N ILE A 202 -8.91 -16.01 3.28
CA ILE A 202 -9.36 -15.80 1.90
C ILE A 202 -10.69 -15.07 1.94
N TRP A 203 -10.73 -13.86 1.38
CA TRP A 203 -11.95 -13.06 1.29
C TRP A 203 -12.83 -13.54 0.13
N ALA A 204 -14.16 -13.49 0.30
CA ALA A 204 -15.09 -13.86 -0.76
C ALA A 204 -14.94 -12.98 -2.01
N THR A 205 -14.48 -11.73 -1.84
CA THR A 205 -14.18 -10.79 -2.93
C THR A 205 -13.03 -11.24 -3.83
N THR A 206 -12.19 -12.18 -3.40
CA THR A 206 -11.12 -12.74 -4.23
C THR A 206 -11.66 -13.64 -5.35
N GLY A 207 -12.87 -14.20 -5.18
CA GLY A 207 -13.45 -15.17 -6.11
C GLY A 207 -12.71 -16.50 -6.20
N ILE A 208 -11.82 -16.81 -5.25
CA ILE A 208 -11.12 -18.09 -5.21
C ILE A 208 -12.11 -19.21 -4.90
N GLU A 209 -12.11 -20.26 -5.72
CA GLU A 209 -12.91 -21.46 -5.50
C GLU A 209 -12.30 -22.33 -4.39
N LEU A 210 -13.10 -22.58 -3.35
CA LEU A 210 -12.63 -23.20 -2.10
C LEU A 210 -13.10 -24.65 -1.90
N THR A 211 -13.84 -25.22 -2.85
CA THR A 211 -14.53 -26.51 -2.66
C THR A 211 -13.59 -27.68 -2.39
N SER A 212 -12.34 -27.61 -2.86
CA SER A 212 -11.31 -28.65 -2.64
C SER A 212 -10.49 -28.43 -1.37
N MET A 213 -10.54 -27.23 -0.77
CA MET A 213 -9.81 -26.90 0.46
C MET A 213 -10.63 -27.36 1.66
N VAL A 214 -10.40 -28.62 2.08
CA VAL A 214 -11.10 -29.26 3.21
C VAL A 214 -10.12 -29.82 4.23
N ASN A 215 -10.57 -29.99 5.48
CA ASN A 215 -9.76 -30.55 6.56
C ASN A 215 -9.07 -31.86 6.14
N GLY A 216 -7.78 -31.98 6.46
CA GLY A 216 -6.93 -33.11 6.12
C GLY A 216 -6.20 -33.01 4.78
N THR A 217 -6.50 -32.02 3.94
CA THR A 217 -5.78 -31.79 2.66
C THR A 217 -4.56 -30.89 2.85
N THR A 218 -3.50 -31.14 2.08
CA THR A 218 -2.26 -30.34 2.09
C THR A 218 -2.26 -29.34 0.96
N TRP A 219 -1.90 -28.09 1.28
CA TRP A 219 -1.87 -26.98 0.33
C TRP A 219 -0.58 -26.16 0.51
N SER A 220 -0.13 -25.55 -0.59
CA SER A 220 0.83 -24.45 -0.57
C SER A 220 0.07 -23.14 -0.68
N CYS A 221 0.31 -22.21 0.23
CA CYS A 221 -0.38 -20.93 0.29
C CYS A 221 0.63 -19.80 0.10
N THR A 222 0.40 -18.95 -0.90
CA THR A 222 1.18 -17.73 -1.14
C THR A 222 0.32 -16.51 -0.89
N GLY A 223 0.85 -15.52 -0.17
CA GLY A 223 0.10 -14.30 0.15
C GLY A 223 0.96 -13.28 0.88
N VAL A 224 0.32 -12.27 1.45
CA VAL A 224 1.01 -11.29 2.31
C VAL A 224 0.79 -11.61 3.78
N GLY A 225 1.86 -11.56 4.58
CA GLY A 225 1.72 -11.63 6.03
C GLY A 225 0.92 -10.43 6.57
N SER A 226 0.13 -10.66 7.61
CA SER A 226 -0.72 -9.65 8.24
C SER A 226 -1.00 -10.03 9.68
N GLU A 227 -1.38 -9.07 10.50
CA GLU A 227 -2.00 -9.32 11.80
C GLU A 227 -3.49 -8.92 11.80
N TYR A 228 -4.33 -9.68 12.49
CA TYR A 228 -5.68 -9.26 12.84
C TYR A 228 -6.01 -9.72 14.26
N ASN A 229 -6.35 -8.77 15.13
CA ASN A 229 -6.66 -9.02 16.54
C ASN A 229 -5.60 -9.90 17.24
N SER A 230 -4.31 -9.55 17.12
CA SER A 230 -3.19 -10.29 17.72
C SER A 230 -3.00 -11.72 17.20
N THR A 231 -3.63 -12.06 16.08
CA THR A 231 -3.40 -13.32 15.36
C THR A 231 -2.73 -13.02 14.02
N TYR A 232 -1.54 -13.58 13.82
CA TYR A 232 -0.88 -13.53 12.52
C TYR A 232 -1.62 -14.42 11.52
N GLN A 233 -1.68 -13.94 10.28
CA GLN A 233 -2.36 -14.60 9.20
C GLN A 233 -1.69 -14.29 7.87
N LEU A 234 -1.91 -15.16 6.91
CA LEU A 234 -1.63 -14.92 5.51
C LEU A 234 -2.90 -14.43 4.81
N LEU A 235 -2.83 -13.29 4.13
CA LEU A 235 -3.90 -12.85 3.23
C LEU A 235 -3.61 -13.38 1.82
N VAL A 236 -4.44 -14.31 1.35
CA VAL A 236 -4.32 -14.90 0.01
C VAL A 236 -5.30 -14.21 -0.92
N GLY A 237 -4.77 -13.59 -1.97
CA GLY A 237 -5.55 -12.83 -2.95
C GLY A 237 -5.88 -13.58 -4.24
N TYR A 238 -5.06 -14.57 -4.61
CA TYR A 238 -5.16 -15.27 -5.90
C TYR A 238 -5.01 -16.78 -5.72
N ALA A 239 -5.65 -17.55 -6.61
CA ALA A 239 -5.40 -18.97 -6.75
C ALA A 239 -4.13 -19.21 -7.57
N GLU A 240 -3.25 -20.08 -7.09
CA GLU A 240 -1.98 -20.49 -7.73
C GLU A 240 -1.76 -21.99 -7.59
#